data_AF-A0A833LKN4-F1
#
_entry.id   AF-A0A833LKN4-F1
#
_cell.length_a   1.000
_cell.length_b   1.000
_cell.length_c   1.000
_cell.angle_alpha   90.00
_cell.angle_beta   90.00
_cell.angle_gamma   90.00
#
_symmetry.space_group_name_H-M   'P 1'
#
loop_
_entity.id
_entity.type
_entity.pdbx_description
1 polymer ?
#
loop_
_entity_poly.entity_id
_entity_poly.type
_entity_poly.pdbx_seq_one_letter_code
_entity_poly.pdbx_strand_id
1 'polypeptide(L)'
;MRVLLAFLLFATAVRSAAAVELGDRDAGLAYARENCTECHAVEPNEFAGPFNDVPAFEEVANVPAMSELALVSFFQTSHEFMPNFMVPPEDIHNLIAYILSLRN
;
A
#
# COMPACT_ATOMS: atom_id res chain seq x y z
N MET A 1 28.98 -57.98 -8.45
CA MET A 1 29.63 -56.73 -8.00
C MET A 1 28.60 -55.61 -8.13
N ARG A 2 28.08 -55.09 -7.02
CA ARG A 2 26.96 -54.14 -6.97
C ARG A 2 27.44 -52.77 -7.48
N VAL A 3 26.90 -52.28 -8.58
CA VAL A 3 27.12 -50.91 -9.05
C VAL A 3 26.32 -49.99 -8.13
N LEU A 4 27.01 -49.34 -7.19
CA LEU A 4 26.43 -48.39 -6.25
C LEU A 4 26.12 -47.08 -6.98
N LEU A 5 24.83 -46.84 -7.26
CA LEU A 5 24.32 -45.53 -7.68
C LEU A 5 24.45 -44.55 -6.50
N ALA A 6 25.40 -43.63 -6.59
CA ALA A 6 25.48 -42.47 -5.71
C ALA A 6 24.50 -41.40 -6.22
N PHE A 7 23.27 -41.41 -5.70
CA PHE A 7 22.33 -40.29 -5.86
C PHE A 7 22.77 -39.15 -4.94
N LEU A 8 23.47 -38.17 -5.50
CA LEU A 8 23.74 -36.88 -4.85
C LEU A 8 22.42 -36.09 -4.76
N LEU A 9 21.81 -36.12 -3.59
CA LEU A 9 20.66 -35.27 -3.24
C LEU A 9 21.12 -33.82 -3.14
N PHE A 10 20.93 -33.05 -4.21
CA PHE A 10 21.00 -31.59 -4.16
C PHE A 10 19.76 -31.07 -3.42
N ALA A 11 19.90 -30.82 -2.12
CA ALA A 11 18.87 -30.12 -1.35
C ALA A 11 18.90 -28.63 -1.73
N THR A 12 18.00 -28.21 -2.62
CA THR A 12 17.78 -26.79 -2.91
C THR A 12 17.06 -26.16 -1.72
N ALA A 13 17.77 -25.34 -0.95
CA ALA A 13 17.16 -24.50 0.05
C ALA A 13 16.29 -23.45 -0.65
N VAL A 14 14.97 -23.68 -0.68
CA VAL A 14 14.00 -22.66 -1.06
C VAL A 14 14.05 -21.58 0.02
N ARG A 15 14.71 -20.46 -0.27
CA ARG A 15 14.56 -19.23 0.53
C ARG A 15 13.17 -18.70 0.25
N SER A 16 12.28 -18.83 1.22
CA SER A 16 11.03 -18.07 1.23
C SER A 16 11.40 -16.59 1.18
N ALA A 17 11.04 -15.90 0.10
CA ALA A 17 11.10 -14.46 0.05
C ALA A 17 10.12 -13.95 1.11
N ALA A 18 10.63 -13.39 2.20
CA ALA A 18 9.80 -12.61 3.10
C ALA A 18 9.24 -11.44 2.28
N ALA A 19 7.92 -11.33 2.21
CA ALA A 19 7.31 -10.10 1.73
C ALA A 19 7.85 -8.97 2.62
N VAL A 20 8.39 -7.92 2.00
CA VAL A 20 8.67 -6.68 2.73
C VAL A 20 7.30 -6.18 3.17
N GLU A 21 7.06 -6.12 4.48
CA GLU A 21 5.86 -5.48 5.00
C GLU A 21 5.89 -4.01 4.59
N LEU A 22 4.84 -3.60 3.88
CA LEU A 22 4.58 -2.21 3.54
C LEU A 22 4.26 -1.50 4.85
N GLY A 23 5.17 -0.65 5.36
CA GLY A 23 4.93 0.24 6.50
C GLY A 23 4.20 -0.40 7.70
N ASP A 24 3.56 0.45 8.50
CA ASP A 24 2.60 0.06 9.53
C ASP A 24 1.20 0.54 9.09
N ARG A 25 0.33 -0.41 8.75
CA ARG A 25 -1.04 -0.15 8.31
C ARG A 25 -1.85 0.63 9.36
N ASP A 26 -1.70 0.31 10.63
CA ASP A 26 -2.51 0.90 11.69
C ASP A 26 -2.06 2.34 11.97
N ALA A 27 -0.75 2.61 11.87
CA ALA A 27 -0.22 3.97 11.84
C ALA A 27 -0.71 4.76 10.62
N GLY A 28 -0.78 4.13 9.44
CA GLY A 28 -1.32 4.73 8.23
C GLY A 28 -2.79 5.13 8.35
N LEU A 29 -3.61 4.28 8.94
CA LEU A 29 -5.02 4.59 9.24
C LEU A 29 -5.14 5.77 10.21
N ALA A 30 -4.33 5.80 11.26
CA ALA A 30 -4.33 6.90 12.22
C ALA A 30 -3.98 8.24 11.53
N TYR A 31 -2.94 8.25 10.70
CA TYR A 31 -2.57 9.41 9.90
C TYR A 31 -3.70 9.85 8.96
N ALA A 32 -4.31 8.90 8.24
CA ALA A 32 -5.40 9.18 7.30
C ALA A 32 -6.62 9.81 7.99
N ARG A 33 -6.99 9.30 9.16
CA ARG A 33 -8.10 9.85 9.97
C ARG A 33 -7.86 11.28 10.43
N GLU A 34 -6.63 11.62 10.75
CA GLU A 34 -6.28 12.96 11.24
C GLU A 34 -6.15 13.98 10.10
N ASN A 35 -5.65 13.56 8.95
CA ASN A 35 -5.19 14.49 7.92
C ASN A 35 -5.95 14.41 6.59
N CYS A 36 -6.65 13.30 6.30
CA CYS A 36 -7.23 13.05 4.98
C CYS A 36 -8.76 13.10 4.97
N THR A 37 -9.42 13.01 6.13
CA THR A 37 -10.90 12.95 6.24
C THR A 37 -11.61 14.26 5.93
N GLU A 38 -10.89 15.39 5.91
CA GLU A 38 -11.47 16.65 5.45
C GLU A 38 -11.93 16.54 3.99
N CYS A 39 -11.24 15.74 3.18
CA CYS A 39 -11.51 15.63 1.74
C CYS A 39 -11.93 14.23 1.28
N HIS A 40 -11.35 13.18 1.86
CA HIS A 40 -11.52 11.81 1.42
C HIS A 40 -12.40 11.01 2.37
N ALA A 41 -13.16 10.06 1.81
CA ALA A 41 -13.64 8.89 2.52
C ALA A 41 -12.45 7.95 2.76
N VAL A 42 -12.15 7.65 4.02
CA VAL A 42 -10.94 6.90 4.40
C VAL A 42 -11.26 5.53 4.97
N GLU A 43 -12.48 5.30 5.48
CA GLU A 43 -12.86 4.01 6.06
C GLU A 43 -13.36 3.04 4.98
N PRO A 44 -13.29 1.71 5.24
CA PRO A 44 -13.87 0.71 4.34
C PRO A 44 -15.38 0.92 4.16
N ASN A 45 -15.88 0.73 2.94
CA ASN A 45 -17.27 0.89 2.53
C ASN A 45 -17.81 2.33 2.62
N GLU A 46 -16.94 3.33 2.66
CA GLU A 46 -17.31 4.73 2.42
C GLU A 46 -17.17 5.05 0.92
N PHE A 47 -18.27 5.46 0.29
CA PHE A 47 -18.33 5.65 -1.17
C PHE A 47 -18.15 7.11 -1.62
N ALA A 48 -18.11 8.07 -0.70
CA ALA A 48 -17.85 9.48 -1.02
C ALA A 48 -17.38 10.23 0.23
N GLY A 49 -16.33 11.04 0.06
CA GLY A 49 -15.97 12.08 1.03
C GLY A 49 -16.95 13.27 0.96
N PRO A 50 -16.73 14.33 1.75
CA PRO A 50 -17.56 15.54 1.70
C PRO A 50 -17.50 16.29 0.35
N PHE A 51 -16.55 15.95 -0.53
CA PHE A 51 -16.44 16.49 -1.89
C PHE A 51 -16.70 15.40 -2.93
N ASN A 52 -17.71 15.60 -3.78
CA ASN A 52 -18.21 14.59 -4.73
C ASN A 52 -17.18 14.12 -5.79
N ASP A 53 -16.14 14.90 -6.07
CA ASP A 53 -15.13 14.60 -7.11
C ASP A 53 -13.81 14.06 -6.52
N VAL A 54 -13.81 13.69 -5.23
CA VAL A 54 -12.62 13.18 -4.53
C VAL A 54 -12.82 11.69 -4.23
N PRO A 55 -11.95 10.80 -4.74
CA PRO A 55 -12.15 9.36 -4.59
C PRO A 55 -11.94 8.92 -3.13
N ALA A 56 -12.74 7.95 -2.70
CA ALA A 56 -12.50 7.22 -1.46
C ALA A 56 -11.18 6.43 -1.56
N PHE A 57 -10.53 6.17 -0.44
CA PHE A 57 -9.30 5.39 -0.42
C PHE A 57 -9.48 3.97 -0.97
N GLU A 58 -10.66 3.37 -0.74
CA GLU A 58 -11.02 2.08 -1.31
C GLU A 58 -11.09 2.12 -2.85
N GLU A 59 -11.65 3.19 -3.43
CA GLU A 59 -11.68 3.38 -4.89
C GLU A 59 -10.26 3.51 -5.44
N VAL A 60 -9.38 4.26 -4.75
CA VAL A 60 -7.97 4.38 -5.11
C VAL A 60 -7.28 3.01 -5.08
N ALA A 61 -7.49 2.23 -4.02
CA ALA A 61 -6.89 0.90 -3.84
C ALA A 61 -7.28 -0.08 -4.96
N ASN A 62 -8.49 0.06 -5.48
CA ASN A 62 -9.09 -0.81 -6.49
C ASN A 62 -8.85 -0.37 -7.94
N VAL A 63 -8.13 0.74 -8.18
CA VAL A 63 -7.67 1.08 -9.52
C VAL A 63 -6.77 -0.06 -10.04
N PRO A 64 -7.04 -0.66 -11.24
CA PRO A 64 -6.39 -1.90 -11.67
C PRO A 64 -4.85 -1.89 -11.77
N ALA A 65 -4.25 -0.71 -11.91
CA ALA A 65 -2.80 -0.51 -11.97
C ALA A 65 -2.22 0.14 -10.70
N MET A 66 -3.02 0.29 -9.65
CA MET A 66 -2.55 0.92 -8.42
C MET A 66 -1.52 0.04 -7.72
N SER A 67 -0.39 0.65 -7.39
CA SER A 67 0.76 0.00 -6.78
C SER A 67 1.41 0.94 -5.77
N GLU A 68 2.25 0.37 -4.91
CA GLU A 68 3.10 1.16 -4.00
C GLU A 68 3.88 2.24 -4.75
N LEU A 69 4.55 1.88 -5.85
CA LEU A 69 5.35 2.83 -6.63
C LEU A 69 4.50 3.99 -7.19
N ALA A 70 3.28 3.69 -7.66
CA ALA A 70 2.36 4.72 -8.14
C ALA A 70 1.98 5.69 -7.02
N LEU A 71 1.69 5.18 -5.82
CA LEU A 71 1.34 6.00 -4.66
C LEU A 71 2.54 6.77 -4.09
N VAL A 72 3.74 6.18 -4.05
CA VAL A 72 4.98 6.90 -3.69
C VAL A 72 5.18 8.07 -4.64
N SER A 73 5.09 7.84 -5.95
CA SER A 73 5.22 8.91 -6.95
C SER A 73 4.16 9.99 -6.76
N PHE A 74 2.93 9.60 -6.40
CA PHE A 74 1.84 10.54 -6.17
C PHE A 74 2.10 11.45 -4.97
N PHE A 75 2.57 10.89 -3.84
CA PHE A 75 2.83 11.65 -2.62
C PHE A 75 4.08 12.55 -2.66
N GLN A 76 4.92 12.46 -3.71
CA GLN A 76 6.10 13.33 -3.86
C GLN A 76 5.77 14.77 -4.24
N THR A 77 4.54 15.06 -4.61
CA THR A 77 4.08 16.40 -5.01
C THR A 77 2.68 16.66 -4.49
N SER A 78 2.32 17.91 -4.21
CA SER A 78 0.91 18.28 -4.04
C SER A 78 0.14 18.03 -5.35
N HIS A 79 -1.14 17.68 -5.24
CA HIS A 79 -2.02 17.49 -6.40
C HIS A 79 -3.15 18.53 -6.45
N GLU A 80 -3.85 18.60 -7.59
CA GLU A 80 -4.75 19.70 -8.00
C GLU A 80 -5.75 20.14 -6.92
N PHE A 81 -6.38 19.18 -6.24
CA PHE A 81 -7.41 19.45 -5.22
C PHE A 81 -6.85 19.57 -3.79
N MET A 82 -5.53 19.46 -3.62
CA MET A 82 -4.85 19.60 -2.34
C MET A 82 -3.53 20.38 -2.51
N PRO A 83 -3.58 21.61 -3.07
CA PRO A 83 -2.38 22.41 -3.26
C PRO A 83 -1.84 22.78 -1.87
N ASN A 84 -0.56 22.46 -1.61
CA ASN A 84 0.19 22.74 -0.37
C ASN A 84 0.13 21.68 0.75
N PHE A 85 -0.51 20.52 0.56
CA PHE A 85 -0.35 19.42 1.51
C PHE A 85 0.75 18.48 1.01
N MET A 86 1.64 18.10 1.94
CA MET A 86 2.73 17.16 1.73
C MET A 86 2.70 16.14 2.86
N VAL A 87 2.63 14.86 2.52
CA VAL A 87 2.75 13.79 3.50
C VAL A 87 4.21 13.73 3.96
N PRO A 88 4.49 13.69 5.28
CA PRO A 88 5.84 13.52 5.80
C PRO A 88 6.49 12.24 5.24
N PRO A 89 7.76 12.24 4.83
CA PRO A 89 8.43 11.07 4.25
C PRO A 89 8.33 9.80 5.11
N GLU A 90 8.32 9.96 6.44
CA GLU A 90 8.15 8.88 7.43
C GLU A 90 6.76 8.23 7.40
N ASP A 91 5.72 8.96 6.99
CA ASP A 91 4.33 8.51 7.01
C ASP A 91 3.86 7.96 5.66
N ILE A 92 4.55 8.29 4.55
CA ILE A 92 4.17 7.87 3.20
C ILE A 92 3.97 6.36 3.12
N HIS A 93 4.93 5.56 3.60
CA HIS A 93 4.83 4.10 3.49
C HIS A 93 3.72 3.51 4.37
N ASN A 94 3.47 4.11 5.55
CA ASN A 94 2.37 3.70 6.42
C ASN A 94 1.02 4.01 5.77
N LEU A 95 0.88 5.21 5.20
CA LEU A 95 -0.33 5.62 4.49
C LEU A 95 -0.60 4.75 3.26
N ILE A 96 0.44 4.43 2.49
CA ILE A 96 0.36 3.51 1.34
C ILE A 96 -0.07 2.11 1.78
N ALA A 97 0.54 1.59 2.85
CA ALA A 97 0.18 0.30 3.43
C ALA A 97 -1.31 0.25 3.79
N TYR A 98 -1.81 1.32 4.40
CA TYR A 98 -3.22 1.46 4.70
C TYR A 98 -4.08 1.47 3.45
N ILE A 99 -3.82 2.36 2.48
CA ILE A 99 -4.60 2.45 1.24
C ILE A 99 -4.65 1.10 0.52
N LEU A 100 -3.50 0.44 0.32
CA LEU A 100 -3.46 -0.84 -0.38
C LEU A 100 -4.15 -1.98 0.38
N SER A 101 -4.27 -1.88 1.71
CA SER A 101 -5.00 -2.86 2.52
C SER A 101 -6.52 -2.84 2.31
N LEU A 102 -7.06 -1.78 1.69
CA LEU A 102 -8.49 -1.62 1.41
C LEU A 102 -8.94 -2.32 0.12
N ARG A 103 -8.01 -2.89 -0.65
CA ARG A 103 -8.32 -3.56 -1.92
C ARG A 103 -9.26 -4.75 -1.71
N ASN A 104 -10.30 -4.85 -2.54
CA ASN A 104 -11.33 -5.90 -2.48
C ASN A 104 -11.86 -6.35 -3.85
#